data_AF-A0A292RE90-F1
#
_entry.id   AF-A0A292RE90-F1
#
_cell.length_a   1.000
_cell.length_b   1.000
_cell.length_c   1.000
_cell.angle_alpha   90.00
_cell.angle_beta   90.00
_cell.angle_gamma   90.00
#
_symmetry.space_group_name_H-M   'P 1'
#
loop_
_entity.id
_entity.type
_entity.pdbx_description
1 polymer ?
#
loop_
_entity_poly.entity_id
_entity_poly.type
_entity_poly.pdbx_seq_one_letter_code
_entity_poly.pdbx_strand_id
1 'polypeptide(L)'
;MTYVPEKAKQITLARFDLVHKWLEFRRKSNIKIQADYDFVKLHNTTDSHLRQVLGKVSRSSIHRWNATLDGSEDYEKLLLQYRYSQNGEFRTTLTDEEIKIFMSLLLHPNRFSSGKATALTKYKLKEQGQDFIPADATFRP
;
A
#
# COMPACT_ATOMS: atom_id res chain seq x y z
N MET A 1 11.19 -12.33 8.69
CA MET A 1 10.73 -11.98 7.32
C MET A 1 9.45 -11.18 7.44
N THR A 2 9.48 -9.91 7.03
CA THR A 2 8.28 -9.08 6.89
C THR A 2 7.47 -9.59 5.72
N TYR A 3 6.16 -9.78 5.91
CA TYR A 3 5.26 -10.17 4.84
C TYR A 3 5.22 -9.07 3.77
N VAL A 4 5.43 -9.45 2.51
CA VAL A 4 5.28 -8.56 1.36
C VAL A 4 4.21 -9.17 0.46
N PRO A 5 3.07 -8.50 0.24
CA PRO A 5 2.05 -8.98 -0.67
C PRO A 5 2.61 -9.13 -2.08
N GLU A 6 2.19 -10.17 -2.81
CA GLU A 6 2.65 -10.43 -4.18
C GLU A 6 2.42 -9.21 -5.10
N LYS A 7 1.30 -8.52 -4.95
CA LYS A 7 1.00 -7.28 -5.68
C LYS A 7 2.02 -6.17 -5.40
N ALA A 8 2.49 -6.04 -4.15
CA ALA A 8 3.50 -5.05 -3.80
C ALA A 8 4.84 -5.41 -4.47
N LYS A 9 5.22 -6.68 -4.46
CA LYS A 9 6.40 -7.19 -5.16
C LYS A 9 6.33 -6.90 -6.66
N GLN A 10 5.20 -7.19 -7.31
CA GLN A 10 4.99 -6.91 -8.73
C GLN A 10 5.14 -5.41 -9.07
N ILE A 11 4.56 -4.53 -8.26
CA ILE A 11 4.70 -3.08 -8.45
C ILE A 11 6.16 -2.65 -8.30
N THR A 12 6.87 -3.17 -7.31
CA THR A 12 8.28 -2.86 -7.07
C THR A 12 9.15 -3.29 -8.24
N LEU A 13 8.99 -4.53 -8.73
CA LEU A 13 9.71 -5.03 -9.89
C LEU A 13 9.40 -4.19 -11.15
N ALA A 14 8.14 -3.85 -11.37
CA ALA A 14 7.77 -2.99 -12.50
C ALA A 14 8.40 -1.59 -12.41
N ARG A 15 8.52 -1.00 -11.22
CA ARG A 15 9.22 0.29 -11.02
C ARG A 15 10.70 0.16 -11.36
N PHE A 16 11.33 -0.91 -10.88
CA PHE A 16 12.73 -1.20 -11.12
C PHE A 16 13.00 -1.33 -12.63
N ASP A 17 12.25 -2.18 -13.32
CA ASP A 17 12.32 -2.36 -14.77
C ASP A 17 12.13 -1.05 -15.53
N LEU A 18 11.17 -0.23 -15.11
CA LEU A 18 10.90 1.05 -15.76
C LEU A 18 12.10 2.02 -15.62
N VAL A 19 12.74 2.06 -14.45
CA VAL A 19 13.94 2.89 -14.22
C VAL A 19 15.10 2.42 -15.11
N HIS A 20 15.36 1.11 -15.20
CA HIS A 20 16.41 0.60 -16.09
C HIS A 20 16.15 0.92 -17.56
N LYS A 21 14.91 0.73 -18.03
CA LYS A 21 14.52 1.11 -19.40
C LYS A 21 14.70 2.61 -19.65
N TRP A 22 14.36 3.45 -18.67
CA TRP A 22 14.56 4.89 -18.76
C TRP A 22 16.05 5.25 -18.83
N LEU A 23 16.90 4.65 -18.00
CA LEU A 23 18.35 4.86 -18.02
C LEU A 23 18.96 4.47 -19.37
N GLU A 24 18.58 3.32 -19.92
CA GLU A 24 19.01 2.88 -21.25
C GLU A 24 18.54 3.82 -22.36
N PHE A 25 17.29 4.31 -22.29
CA PHE A 25 16.76 5.29 -23.23
C PHE A 25 17.54 6.62 -23.14
N ARG A 26 17.83 7.07 -21.92
CA ARG A 26 18.56 8.30 -21.64
C ARG A 26 20.01 8.24 -22.08
N ARG A 27 20.66 7.06 -22.00
CA ARG A 27 22.04 6.83 -22.47
C ARG A 27 22.19 6.97 -23.98
N LYS A 28 21.14 6.64 -24.74
CA LYS A 28 21.12 6.71 -26.21
C LYS A 28 20.79 8.11 -26.75
N SER A 29 20.44 9.07 -25.88
CA SER A 29 20.03 10.40 -26.29
C SER A 29 21.10 11.46 -25.97
N ASN A 30 21.32 12.36 -26.92
CA ASN A 30 22.21 13.51 -26.73
C ASN A 30 21.59 14.58 -25.81
N ILE A 31 20.25 14.65 -25.71
CA ILE A 31 19.53 15.67 -24.93
C ILE A 31 18.73 14.99 -23.82
N LYS A 32 19.31 14.97 -22.60
CA LYS A 32 18.74 14.25 -21.44
C LYS A 32 17.34 14.72 -21.05
N ILE A 33 17.06 16.03 -21.09
CA ILE A 33 15.76 16.58 -20.70
C ILE A 33 14.66 16.14 -21.67
N GLN A 34 14.97 16.15 -22.97
CA GLN A 34 14.05 15.71 -24.01
C GLN A 34 13.82 14.19 -23.92
N ALA A 35 14.89 13.42 -23.67
CA ALA A 35 14.79 11.99 -23.46
C ALA A 35 13.85 11.62 -22.30
N ASP A 36 13.93 12.35 -21.19
CA ASP A 36 13.04 12.15 -20.05
C ASP A 36 11.58 12.43 -20.42
N TYR A 37 11.33 13.50 -21.17
CA TYR A 37 9.98 13.86 -21.62
C TYR A 37 9.41 12.81 -22.58
N ASP A 38 10.17 12.44 -23.60
CA ASP A 38 9.76 11.47 -24.63
C ASP A 38 9.52 10.10 -24.04
N PHE A 39 10.39 9.65 -23.13
CA PHE A 39 10.22 8.37 -22.44
C PHE A 39 8.93 8.33 -21.63
N VAL A 40 8.66 9.36 -20.83
CA VAL A 40 7.43 9.45 -20.02
C VAL A 40 6.20 9.50 -20.91
N LYS A 41 6.24 10.27 -22.00
CA LYS A 41 5.16 10.35 -22.98
C LYS A 41 4.91 8.99 -23.63
N LEU A 42 5.97 8.30 -24.07
CA LEU A 42 5.89 6.96 -24.65
C LEU A 42 5.28 5.95 -23.67
N HIS A 43 5.79 5.88 -22.44
CA HIS A 43 5.23 5.00 -21.40
C HIS A 43 3.75 5.28 -21.13
N ASN A 44 3.35 6.54 -21.07
CA ASN A 44 1.97 6.92 -20.73
C ASN A 44 0.97 6.76 -21.88
N THR A 45 1.44 6.69 -23.13
CA THR A 45 0.61 6.56 -24.34
C THR A 45 0.51 5.11 -24.82
N THR A 46 1.59 4.34 -24.71
CA THR A 46 1.63 2.93 -25.12
C THR A 46 0.95 2.02 -24.11
N ASP A 47 0.03 1.17 -24.57
CA ASP A 47 -0.54 0.11 -23.74
C ASP A 47 0.46 -1.04 -23.54
N SER A 48 1.34 -0.87 -22.57
CA SER A 48 2.33 -1.87 -22.18
C SER A 48 1.95 -2.54 -20.86
N HIS A 49 2.46 -3.74 -20.62
CA HIS A 49 2.30 -4.42 -19.33
C HIS A 49 2.75 -3.55 -18.14
N LEU A 50 3.87 -2.82 -18.29
CA LEU A 50 4.35 -1.88 -17.27
C LEU A 50 3.35 -0.75 -17.00
N ARG A 51 2.66 -0.23 -18.03
CA ARG A 51 1.61 0.77 -17.86
C ARG A 51 0.36 0.20 -17.20
N GLN A 52 0.01 -1.05 -17.47
CA GLN A 52 -1.11 -1.71 -16.79
C GLN A 52 -0.83 -1.95 -15.30
N VAL A 53 0.40 -2.29 -14.95
CA VAL A 53 0.83 -2.52 -13.55
C VAL A 53 1.01 -1.20 -12.78
N LEU A 54 1.68 -0.20 -13.38
CA LEU A 54 2.06 1.04 -12.70
C LEU A 54 1.09 2.21 -12.92
N GLY A 55 0.27 2.15 -13.97
CA GLY A 55 -0.52 3.27 -14.45
C GLY A 55 0.33 4.35 -15.12
N LYS A 56 -0.21 5.57 -15.14
CA LYS A 56 0.51 6.76 -15.63
C LYS A 56 1.61 7.15 -14.65
N VAL A 57 2.79 7.46 -15.18
CA VAL A 57 3.97 7.82 -14.40
C VAL A 57 4.42 9.24 -14.76
N SER A 58 4.94 9.97 -13.78
CA SER A 58 5.54 11.30 -13.99
C SER A 58 7.07 11.21 -14.07
N ARG A 59 7.70 12.18 -14.74
CA ARG A 59 9.17 12.32 -14.73
C ARG A 59 9.73 12.33 -13.30
N SER A 60 9.10 13.11 -12.42
CA SER A 60 9.54 13.22 -11.02
C SER A 60 9.47 11.89 -10.27
N SER A 61 8.51 11.03 -10.58
CA SER A 61 8.42 9.68 -9.97
C SER A 61 9.62 8.82 -10.36
N ILE A 62 9.99 8.79 -11.64
CA ILE A 62 11.13 8.00 -12.14
C ILE A 62 12.44 8.49 -11.52
N HIS A 63 12.64 9.81 -11.46
CA HIS A 63 13.82 10.40 -10.80
C HIS A 63 13.90 10.06 -9.32
N ARG A 64 12.78 10.09 -8.59
CA ARG A 64 12.75 9.67 -7.19
C ARG A 64 13.12 8.20 -7.02
N TRP A 65 12.55 7.30 -7.83
CA TRP A 65 12.90 5.87 -7.77
C TRP A 65 14.37 5.62 -8.09
N ASN A 66 14.91 6.29 -9.11
CA ASN A 66 16.33 6.21 -9.42
C ASN A 66 17.22 6.69 -8.27
N ALA A 67 16.84 7.79 -7.61
CA ALA A 67 17.54 8.29 -6.43
C ALA A 67 17.42 7.34 -5.23
N THR A 68 16.28 6.66 -5.06
CA THR A 68 16.09 5.63 -4.02
C THR A 68 16.98 4.41 -4.24
N LEU A 69 17.20 4.01 -5.51
CA LEU A 69 18.12 2.93 -5.83
C LEU A 69 19.58 3.32 -5.55
N ASP A 70 19.94 4.59 -5.80
CA ASP A 70 21.29 5.13 -5.54
C ASP A 70 22.39 4.30 -6.24
N GLY A 71 22.14 3.88 -7.48
CA GLY A 71 23.04 3.02 -8.26
C GLY A 71 23.10 1.56 -7.79
N SER A 72 22.25 1.17 -6.83
CA SER A 72 22.10 -0.22 -6.39
C SER A 72 21.13 -0.99 -7.27
N GLU A 73 21.43 -2.26 -7.50
CA GLU A 73 20.54 -3.26 -8.13
C GLU A 73 19.51 -3.84 -7.14
N ASP A 74 19.47 -3.33 -5.91
CA ASP A 74 18.54 -3.79 -4.88
C ASP A 74 17.14 -3.18 -5.08
N TYR A 75 16.29 -3.91 -5.79
CA TYR A 75 14.90 -3.52 -6.02
C TYR A 75 14.08 -3.41 -4.73
N GLU A 76 14.49 -4.06 -3.63
CA GLU A 76 13.77 -4.01 -2.36
C GLU A 76 13.72 -2.59 -1.78
N LYS A 77 14.69 -1.73 -2.14
CA LYS A 77 14.66 -0.30 -1.79
C LYS A 77 13.43 0.44 -2.34
N LEU A 78 12.83 -0.06 -3.42
CA LEU A 78 11.62 0.50 -4.02
C LEU A 78 10.33 -0.07 -3.40
N LEU A 79 10.44 -1.04 -2.49
CA LEU A 79 9.31 -1.48 -1.69
C LEU A 79 8.83 -0.30 -0.86
N LEU A 80 7.56 0.02 -1.05
CA LEU A 80 6.84 0.91 -0.16
C LEU A 80 7.00 0.36 1.27
N GLN A 81 7.60 1.14 2.19
CA GLN A 81 7.77 0.80 3.62
C GLN A 81 6.44 0.78 4.38
N TYR A 82 5.36 0.39 3.72
CA TYR A 82 4.10 0.15 4.39
C TYR A 82 4.26 -1.08 5.27
N ARG A 83 3.80 -1.00 6.52
CA ARG A 83 3.54 -2.22 7.31
C ARG A 83 2.39 -2.94 6.62
N TYR A 84 2.72 -3.87 5.73
CA TYR A 84 1.74 -4.73 5.08
C TYR A 84 1.18 -5.66 6.15
N SER A 85 -0.02 -5.35 6.63
CA SER A 85 -0.79 -6.27 7.47
C SER A 85 -1.10 -7.50 6.63
N GLN A 86 -0.86 -8.69 7.18
CA GLN A 86 -1.30 -9.92 6.51
C GLN A 86 -2.82 -9.91 6.34
N ASN A 87 -3.35 -10.58 5.31
CA ASN A 87 -4.79 -10.77 5.19
C ASN A 87 -5.30 -11.47 6.47
N GLY A 88 -6.12 -10.79 7.27
CA GLY A 88 -6.62 -11.28 8.56
C GLY A 88 -6.04 -10.55 9.78
N GLU A 89 -4.97 -9.77 9.62
CA GLU A 89 -4.49 -8.85 10.66
C GLU A 89 -5.24 -7.53 10.52
N PHE A 90 -6.29 -7.36 11.32
CA PHE A 90 -6.87 -6.04 11.52
C PHE A 90 -5.79 -5.12 12.10
N ARG A 91 -5.69 -3.88 11.60
CA ARG A 91 -4.84 -2.83 12.19
C ARG A 91 -5.46 -2.32 13.49
N THR A 92 -5.65 -3.23 14.41
CA THR A 92 -6.38 -3.00 15.64
C THR A 92 -5.53 -3.46 16.80
N THR A 93 -5.52 -2.68 17.87
CA THR A 93 -4.99 -3.13 19.16
C THR A 93 -6.03 -3.89 19.95
N LEU A 94 -7.18 -4.22 19.33
CA LEU A 94 -8.22 -5.02 19.96
C LEU A 94 -7.70 -6.44 20.18
N THR A 95 -8.02 -7.00 21.34
CA THR A 95 -7.76 -8.41 21.63
C THR A 95 -8.65 -9.32 20.79
N ASP A 96 -8.31 -10.60 20.66
CA ASP A 96 -9.12 -11.56 19.90
C ASP A 96 -10.57 -11.63 20.39
N GLU A 97 -10.79 -11.47 21.70
CA GLU A 97 -12.12 -11.43 22.30
C GLU A 97 -12.90 -10.18 21.88
N GLU A 98 -12.25 -9.01 21.90
CA GLU A 98 -12.84 -7.74 21.48
C GLU A 98 -13.16 -7.72 19.98
N ILE A 99 -12.27 -8.29 19.16
CA ILE A 99 -12.49 -8.49 17.72
C ILE A 99 -13.72 -9.38 17.52
N LYS A 100 -13.83 -10.49 18.25
CA LYS A 100 -14.98 -11.42 18.13
C LYS A 100 -16.29 -10.74 18.50
N ILE A 101 -16.32 -9.96 19.58
CA ILE A 101 -17.52 -9.20 19.98
C ILE A 101 -17.89 -8.18 18.90
N PHE A 102 -16.92 -7.39 18.43
CA PHE A 102 -17.16 -6.37 17.40
C PHE A 102 -17.62 -6.97 16.06
N MET A 103 -16.99 -8.04 15.60
CA MET A 103 -17.37 -8.74 14.36
C MET A 103 -18.76 -9.38 14.47
N SER A 104 -19.12 -9.93 15.63
CA SER A 104 -20.48 -10.49 15.85
C SER A 104 -21.57 -9.43 15.70
N LEU A 105 -21.29 -8.18 16.06
CA LEU A 105 -22.21 -7.05 15.91
C LEU A 105 -22.26 -6.56 14.46
N LEU A 106 -21.11 -6.43 13.78
CA LEU A 106 -21.07 -6.03 12.37
C LEU A 106 -21.80 -7.01 11.45
N LEU A 107 -21.69 -8.32 11.73
CA LEU A 107 -22.29 -9.38 10.93
C LEU A 107 -23.72 -9.72 11.36
N HIS A 108 -24.28 -9.02 12.35
CA HIS A 108 -25.62 -9.29 12.84
C HIS A 108 -26.68 -9.01 11.75
N PRO A 109 -27.76 -9.81 11.64
CA PRO A 109 -28.81 -9.64 10.63
C PRO A 109 -29.44 -8.23 10.61
N ASN A 110 -29.46 -7.56 11.76
CA ASN A 110 -29.95 -6.18 11.92
C ASN A 110 -29.02 -5.11 11.33
N ARG A 111 -27.89 -5.48 10.70
CA ARG A 111 -26.92 -4.62 10.00
C ARG A 111 -26.59 -3.34 10.78
N PHE A 112 -26.00 -3.49 11.97
CA PHE A 112 -25.57 -2.33 12.74
C PHE A 112 -24.52 -1.52 11.96
N SER A 113 -24.64 -0.19 11.98
CA SER A 113 -23.59 0.68 11.45
C SER A 113 -22.29 0.49 12.24
N SER A 114 -21.15 0.75 11.62
CA SER A 114 -19.84 0.62 12.27
C SER A 114 -19.76 1.39 13.58
N GLY A 115 -20.24 2.64 13.61
CA GLY A 115 -20.30 3.44 14.83
C GLY A 115 -21.20 2.84 15.92
N LYS A 116 -22.32 2.24 15.54
CA LYS A 116 -23.23 1.57 16.50
C LYS A 116 -22.63 0.26 17.03
N ALA A 117 -21.95 -0.51 16.18
CA ALA A 117 -21.20 -1.68 16.61
C ALA A 117 -20.08 -1.29 17.58
N THR A 118 -19.35 -0.19 17.32
CA THR A 118 -18.30 0.32 18.23
C THR A 118 -18.87 0.68 19.59
N ALA A 119 -19.96 1.45 19.63
CA ALA A 119 -20.61 1.84 20.88
C ALA A 119 -21.09 0.62 21.69
N LEU A 120 -21.70 -0.36 21.03
CA LEU A 120 -22.19 -1.58 21.67
C LEU A 120 -21.05 -2.48 22.16
N THR A 121 -19.95 -2.59 21.41
CA THR A 121 -18.76 -3.32 21.89
C THR A 121 -18.21 -2.67 23.15
N LYS A 122 -17.99 -1.36 23.14
CA LYS A 122 -17.50 -0.63 24.33
C LYS A 122 -18.41 -0.79 25.54
N TYR A 123 -19.73 -0.75 25.32
CA TYR A 123 -20.71 -0.99 26.37
C TYR A 123 -20.56 -2.38 26.99
N LYS A 124 -20.46 -3.43 26.17
CA LYS A 124 -20.25 -4.81 26.64
C LYS A 124 -18.93 -4.98 27.41
N LEU A 125 -17.83 -4.42 26.91
CA LEU A 125 -16.52 -4.50 27.57
C LEU A 125 -16.58 -3.85 28.97
N LYS A 126 -17.28 -2.71 29.09
CA LYS A 126 -17.50 -2.05 30.38
C LYS A 126 -18.34 -2.91 31.35
N GLU A 127 -19.40 -3.58 30.87
CA GLU A 127 -20.19 -4.49 31.71
C GLU A 127 -19.39 -5.73 32.16
N GLN A 128 -18.43 -6.18 31.35
CA GLN A 128 -17.51 -7.27 31.72
C GLN A 128 -16.42 -6.85 32.70
N GLY A 129 -16.38 -5.58 33.12
CA GLY A 129 -15.43 -5.08 34.10
C GLY A 129 -14.02 -4.84 33.57
N GLN A 130 -13.85 -4.68 32.26
CA GLN A 130 -12.54 -4.31 31.70
C GLN A 130 -12.12 -2.89 32.12
N ASP A 131 -10.91 -2.76 32.66
CA ASP A 131 -10.31 -1.49 33.06
C ASP A 131 -9.93 -0.59 31.88
N PHE A 132 -9.59 -1.20 30.73
CA PHE A 132 -9.19 -0.49 29.53
C PHE A 132 -10.24 -0.64 28.43
N ILE A 133 -10.79 0.49 27.97
CA ILE A 133 -11.74 0.54 26.86
C ILE A 133 -11.04 1.15 25.64
N PRO A 134 -10.88 0.39 24.53
CA PRO A 134 -10.19 0.86 23.33
C PRO A 134 -10.80 2.13 22.71
N ALA A 135 -9.98 2.97 22.07
CA ALA A 135 -10.44 4.20 21.42
C ALA A 135 -11.27 3.91 20.15
N ASP A 136 -12.15 4.83 19.73
CA ASP A 136 -12.99 4.66 18.53
C ASP A 136 -12.16 4.40 17.26
N ALA A 137 -10.99 5.05 17.16
CA ALA A 137 -10.07 4.89 16.04
C ALA A 137 -9.59 3.44 15.90
N THR A 138 -9.49 2.69 17.00
CA THR A 138 -9.01 1.30 17.04
C THR A 138 -10.02 0.33 16.41
N PHE A 139 -11.31 0.69 16.37
CA PHE A 139 -12.38 -0.10 15.75
C PHE A 139 -12.56 0.22 14.26
N ARG A 140 -11.80 1.17 13.71
CA ARG A 140 -11.85 1.53 12.28
C ARG A 140 -10.74 0.77 11.54
N PRO A 141 -11.06 -0.02 10.49
CA PRO A 141 -10.07 -0.73 9.69
C PRO A 141 -9.18 0.22 8.86
#